data_AF-A0A2K4IN48-F1
#
_entry.id   AF-A0A2K4IN48-F1
#
_cell.length_a   1.000
_cell.length_b   1.000
_cell.length_c   1.000
_cell.angle_alpha   90.00
_cell.angle_beta   90.00
_cell.angle_gamma   90.00
#
_symmetry.space_group_name_H-M   'P 1'
#
loop_
_entity.id
_entity.type
_entity.pdbx_description
1 polymer ?
#
loop_
_entity_poly.entity_id
_entity_poly.type
_entity_poly.pdbx_seq_one_letter_code
_entity_poly.pdbx_strand_id
1 'polypeptide(L)'
;MKRNYCPFKGPFFDSYSVGFRLYQPGEINWRHRTIAGVSWNGEEQEAFFFSPDGLVLPIKANPWELPELIRRNAVRREFSSVHGSGYFAMSESRLASLKSRGMTDWVTYWLVDQSAGFANDPAVWQRVMDEDLAVEKTTSERAHQDMRLTSDLNGYVEECVAQRREQMAVVHRRRCAEDSKILAWLKGETPPPLFANTQEAA
;
A
#
# COMPACT_ATOMS: atom_id res chain seq x y z
N MET A 1 -15.52 8.57 -30.44
CA MET A 1 -15.52 9.01 -29.03
C MET A 1 -14.36 9.97 -28.82
N LYS A 2 -14.62 11.22 -28.42
CA LYS A 2 -13.56 12.14 -28.00
C LYS A 2 -12.93 11.55 -26.74
N ARG A 3 -11.61 11.30 -26.75
CA ARG A 3 -10.87 10.99 -25.53
C ARG A 3 -11.03 12.20 -24.60
N ASN A 4 -11.86 12.08 -23.58
CA ASN A 4 -11.85 13.03 -22.48
C ASN A 4 -10.44 12.99 -21.89
N TYR A 5 -9.78 14.15 -21.88
CA TYR A 5 -8.42 14.32 -21.40
C TYR A 5 -8.32 13.83 -19.95
N CYS A 6 -7.46 12.84 -19.69
CA CYS A 6 -7.04 12.49 -18.33
C CYS A 6 -5.77 13.30 -18.01
N PRO A 7 -5.75 14.10 -16.93
CA PRO A 7 -4.64 15.01 -16.64
C PRO A 7 -3.39 14.29 -16.10
N PHE A 8 -3.44 12.96 -15.95
CA PHE A 8 -2.35 12.15 -15.43
C PHE A 8 -2.25 10.82 -16.20
N LYS A 9 -1.07 10.20 -16.12
CA LYS A 9 -0.78 8.87 -16.67
C LYS A 9 -0.95 7.82 -15.58
N GLY A 10 -1.42 6.63 -15.94
CA GLY A 10 -1.60 5.52 -15.01
C GLY A 10 -3.07 5.30 -14.64
N PRO A 11 -3.39 4.17 -13.98
CA PRO A 11 -4.76 3.75 -13.68
C PRO A 11 -5.43 4.56 -12.57
N PHE A 12 -4.65 5.26 -11.74
CA PHE A 12 -5.13 6.16 -10.71
C PHE A 12 -4.08 7.21 -10.38
N PHE A 13 -4.51 8.27 -9.70
CA PHE A 13 -3.66 9.36 -9.22
C PHE A 13 -3.90 9.60 -7.74
N ASP A 14 -2.82 9.51 -6.97
CA ASP A 14 -2.79 9.87 -5.55
C ASP A 14 -2.54 11.37 -5.42
N SER A 15 -3.63 12.14 -5.27
CA SER A 15 -3.54 13.60 -5.15
C SER A 15 -2.89 14.09 -3.86
N TYR A 16 -2.73 13.22 -2.87
CA TYR A 16 -2.18 13.56 -1.56
C TYR A 16 -0.74 13.09 -1.38
N SER A 17 -0.16 12.41 -2.39
CA SER A 17 1.21 11.87 -2.35
C SER A 17 1.45 10.97 -1.12
N VAL A 18 0.43 10.22 -0.71
CA VAL A 18 0.49 9.23 0.37
C VAL A 18 1.39 8.04 -0.02
N GLY A 19 1.45 7.75 -1.32
CA GLY A 19 2.13 6.58 -1.87
C GLY A 19 1.21 5.36 -1.96
N PHE A 20 -0.08 5.57 -2.28
CA PHE A 20 -1.01 4.46 -2.50
C PHE A 20 -0.54 3.56 -3.64
N ARG A 21 -0.48 2.25 -3.41
CA ARG A 21 -0.03 1.27 -4.40
C ARG A 21 -0.70 -0.09 -4.21
N LEU A 22 -0.71 -0.91 -5.25
CA LEU A 22 -1.08 -2.33 -5.10
C LEU A 22 -0.08 -3.05 -4.19
N TYR A 23 -0.53 -4.16 -3.61
CA TYR A 23 0.36 -5.08 -2.90
C TYR A 23 1.47 -5.57 -3.83
N GLN A 24 2.71 -5.60 -3.33
CA GLN A 24 3.89 -6.04 -4.08
C GLN A 24 4.45 -7.32 -3.42
N PRO A 25 4.20 -8.52 -3.99
CA PRO A 25 4.75 -9.75 -3.45
C PRO A 25 6.28 -9.70 -3.37
N GLY A 26 6.85 -10.11 -2.24
CA GLY A 26 8.29 -10.06 -1.98
C GLY A 26 8.83 -8.71 -1.49
N GLU A 27 7.99 -7.68 -1.42
CA GLU A 27 8.35 -6.36 -0.91
C GLU A 27 7.72 -6.08 0.46
N ILE A 28 8.22 -5.04 1.14
CA ILE A 28 7.62 -4.55 2.39
C ILE A 28 6.32 -3.80 2.05
N ASN A 29 5.18 -4.38 2.44
CA ASN A 29 3.86 -3.80 2.25
C ASN A 29 3.32 -3.21 3.56
N TRP A 30 2.68 -2.05 3.46
CA TRP A 30 2.10 -1.33 4.58
C TRP A 30 0.59 -1.23 4.39
N ARG A 31 -0.17 -1.60 5.41
CA ARG A 31 -1.61 -1.86 5.32
C ARG A 31 -2.39 -0.68 4.76
N HIS A 32 -2.24 0.50 5.35
CA HIS A 32 -3.14 1.63 5.04
C HIS A 32 -2.80 2.39 3.76
N ARG A 33 -1.62 2.16 3.17
CA ARG A 33 -1.24 2.67 1.84
C ARG A 33 -1.38 1.62 0.73
N THR A 34 -1.81 0.41 1.07
CA THR A 34 -2.06 -0.63 0.07
C THR A 34 -3.47 -0.49 -0.50
N ILE A 35 -3.59 -0.58 -1.82
CA ILE A 35 -4.87 -0.70 -2.52
C ILE A 35 -5.22 -2.19 -2.56
N ALA A 36 -6.27 -2.56 -1.85
CA ALA A 36 -6.74 -3.94 -1.80
C ALA A 36 -7.79 -4.25 -2.87
N GLY A 37 -8.48 -3.23 -3.36
CA GLY A 37 -9.48 -3.41 -4.40
C GLY A 37 -10.10 -2.13 -4.89
N VAL A 38 -11.05 -2.29 -5.79
CA VAL A 38 -11.82 -1.19 -6.40
C VAL A 38 -13.24 -1.61 -6.70
N SER A 39 -14.20 -0.79 -6.30
CA SER A 39 -15.58 -0.84 -6.77
C SER A 39 -15.70 0.08 -7.98
N TRP A 40 -16.17 -0.44 -9.12
CA TRP A 40 -16.16 0.28 -10.39
C TRP A 40 -17.57 0.32 -11.01
N ASN A 41 -17.98 1.47 -11.55
CA ASN A 41 -19.06 1.64 -12.53
C ASN A 41 -18.54 1.98 -13.95
N GLY A 42 -18.74 1.06 -14.90
CA GLY A 42 -18.27 1.11 -16.30
C GLY A 42 -18.77 2.32 -17.06
N GLU A 43 -20.07 2.52 -16.93
CA GLU A 43 -20.86 3.49 -17.67
C GLU A 43 -20.63 4.91 -17.13
N GLU A 44 -20.67 5.06 -15.81
CA GLU A 44 -20.49 6.36 -15.14
C GLU A 44 -19.01 6.76 -14.96
N GLN A 45 -18.08 5.86 -15.29
CA GLN A 45 -16.63 6.05 -15.11
C GLN A 45 -16.24 6.37 -13.66
N GLU A 46 -17.03 5.90 -12.70
CA GLU A 46 -16.81 6.13 -11.28
C GLU A 46 -16.13 4.92 -10.64
N ALA A 47 -15.20 5.18 -9.72
CA ALA A 47 -14.55 4.12 -8.98
C ALA A 47 -14.22 4.53 -7.55
N PHE A 48 -14.35 3.58 -6.63
CA PHE A 48 -13.98 3.68 -5.22
C PHE A 48 -12.94 2.61 -4.91
N PHE A 49 -11.68 3.03 -4.82
CA PHE A 49 -10.61 2.17 -4.34
C PHE A 49 -10.66 2.04 -2.82
N PHE A 50 -10.24 0.90 -2.28
CA PHE A 50 -10.25 0.65 -0.84
C PHE A 50 -8.99 -0.03 -0.34
N SER A 51 -8.66 0.23 0.92
CA SER A 51 -7.57 -0.40 1.67
C SER A 51 -7.91 -1.83 2.09
N PRO A 52 -6.96 -2.62 2.63
CA PRO A 52 -7.23 -3.95 3.17
C PRO A 52 -8.27 -3.95 4.29
N ASP A 53 -8.43 -2.84 4.99
CA ASP A 53 -9.41 -2.67 6.06
C ASP A 53 -10.76 -2.14 5.53
N GLY A 54 -10.93 -2.07 4.20
CA GLY A 54 -12.17 -1.61 3.57
C GLY A 54 -12.42 -0.10 3.69
N LEU A 55 -11.38 0.70 3.92
CA LEU A 55 -11.49 2.17 3.94
C LEU A 55 -11.29 2.72 2.53
N VAL A 56 -12.18 3.61 2.07
CA VAL A 56 -12.06 4.22 0.74
C VAL A 56 -10.87 5.14 0.68
N LEU A 57 -10.09 4.98 -0.38
CA LEU A 57 -8.86 5.73 -0.63
C LEU A 57 -9.18 6.98 -1.46
N PRO A 58 -8.64 8.16 -1.08
CA PRO A 58 -8.87 9.41 -1.79
C PRO A 58 -7.99 9.52 -3.05
N ILE A 59 -8.15 8.58 -3.98
CA ILE A 59 -7.41 8.54 -5.24
C ILE A 59 -8.36 8.71 -6.42
N LYS A 60 -7.87 9.38 -7.47
CA LYS A 60 -8.65 9.63 -8.69
C LYS A 60 -8.43 8.49 -9.68
N ALA A 61 -9.48 7.83 -10.13
CA ALA A 61 -9.38 6.81 -11.17
C ALA A 61 -9.09 7.40 -12.55
N ASN A 62 -8.34 6.68 -13.37
CA ASN A 62 -8.29 6.89 -14.81
C ASN A 62 -9.15 5.81 -15.49
N PRO A 63 -10.35 6.16 -16.00
CA PRO A 63 -11.28 5.18 -16.54
C PRO A 63 -10.77 4.47 -17.80
N TRP A 64 -9.71 4.99 -18.44
CA TRP A 64 -9.15 4.38 -19.66
C TRP A 64 -8.03 3.38 -19.37
N GLU A 65 -7.33 3.51 -18.25
CA GLU A 65 -6.22 2.63 -17.86
C GLU A 65 -6.59 1.66 -16.74
N LEU A 66 -7.59 1.99 -15.92
CA LEU A 66 -8.04 1.13 -14.84
C LEU A 66 -8.55 -0.26 -15.32
N PRO A 67 -9.16 -0.47 -16.52
CA PRO A 67 -9.61 -1.80 -16.91
C PRO A 67 -8.43 -2.75 -17.11
N GLU A 68 -7.30 -2.22 -17.58
CA GLU A 68 -6.05 -2.97 -17.71
C GLU A 68 -5.50 -3.37 -16.34
N LEU A 69 -5.51 -2.45 -15.37
CA LEU A 69 -5.12 -2.75 -14.00
C LEU A 69 -5.97 -3.89 -13.41
N ILE A 70 -7.29 -3.80 -13.55
CA ILE A 70 -8.22 -4.82 -13.03
C ILE A 70 -7.97 -6.16 -13.71
N ARG A 71 -7.86 -6.20 -15.04
CA ARG A 71 -7.67 -7.47 -15.75
C ARG A 71 -6.37 -8.16 -15.34
N ARG A 72 -5.30 -7.41 -15.08
CA ARG A 72 -4.01 -7.99 -14.66
C ARG A 72 -3.99 -8.47 -13.22
N ASN A 73 -4.72 -7.82 -12.33
CA ASN A 73 -4.53 -7.98 -10.88
C ASN A 73 -5.75 -8.53 -10.13
N ALA A 74 -6.94 -8.57 -10.72
CA ALA A 74 -8.13 -9.00 -10.02
C ALA A 74 -8.10 -10.51 -9.70
N VAL A 75 -8.18 -10.84 -8.41
CA VAL A 75 -8.21 -12.22 -7.89
C VAL A 75 -9.63 -12.67 -7.52
N ARG A 76 -10.54 -11.72 -7.25
CA ARG A 76 -11.95 -11.99 -6.95
C ARG A 76 -12.83 -10.84 -7.44
N ARG A 77 -14.07 -11.15 -7.81
CA ARG A 77 -15.05 -10.18 -8.31
C ARG A 77 -16.42 -10.41 -7.68
N GLU A 78 -17.14 -9.34 -7.43
CA GLU A 78 -18.50 -9.35 -6.90
C GLU A 78 -19.36 -8.38 -7.72
N PHE A 79 -20.45 -8.89 -8.31
CA PHE A 79 -21.38 -8.09 -9.09
C PHE A 79 -22.41 -7.41 -8.18
N SER A 80 -22.94 -6.29 -8.65
CA SER A 80 -23.95 -5.50 -7.92
C SER A 80 -23.50 -5.08 -6.52
N SER A 81 -22.20 -4.76 -6.37
CA SER A 81 -21.62 -4.41 -5.07
C SER A 81 -20.71 -3.19 -5.15
N VAL A 82 -20.77 -2.40 -4.08
CA VAL A 82 -19.83 -1.33 -3.77
C VAL A 82 -19.27 -1.61 -2.38
N HIS A 83 -17.96 -1.79 -2.31
CA HIS A 83 -17.20 -1.96 -1.09
C HIS A 83 -16.50 -0.65 -0.70
N GLY A 84 -16.40 -0.41 0.60
CA GLY A 84 -15.75 0.78 1.14
C GLY A 84 -16.53 1.46 2.25
N SER A 85 -15.80 1.98 3.22
CA SER A 85 -16.27 2.78 4.35
C SER A 85 -15.27 3.91 4.65
N GLY A 86 -15.53 4.72 5.67
CA GLY A 86 -14.64 5.81 6.07
C GLY A 86 -14.98 7.15 5.42
N TYR A 87 -14.10 8.14 5.63
CA TYR A 87 -14.37 9.55 5.34
C TYR A 87 -14.60 9.85 3.86
N PHE A 88 -14.00 9.05 2.97
CA PHE A 88 -14.07 9.22 1.52
C PHE A 88 -15.10 8.30 0.85
N ALA A 89 -15.85 7.51 1.63
CA ALA A 89 -16.81 6.57 1.08
C ALA A 89 -18.01 7.25 0.43
N MET A 90 -18.67 6.49 -0.45
CA MET A 90 -19.98 6.88 -0.97
C MET A 90 -20.94 7.15 0.19
N SER A 91 -21.70 8.25 0.11
CA SER A 91 -22.68 8.58 1.14
C SER A 91 -23.74 7.49 1.29
N GLU A 92 -24.21 7.27 2.51
CA GLU A 92 -25.21 6.23 2.80
C GLU A 92 -26.51 6.41 2.02
N SER A 93 -26.95 7.66 1.85
CA SER A 93 -28.15 7.99 1.06
C SER A 93 -28.00 7.58 -0.41
N ARG A 94 -26.81 7.79 -1.00
CA ARG A 94 -26.53 7.38 -2.37
C ARG A 94 -26.41 5.86 -2.48
N LEU A 95 -25.72 5.21 -1.55
CA LEU A 95 -25.60 3.76 -1.53
C LEU A 95 -26.98 3.09 -1.40
N ALA A 96 -27.86 3.61 -0.54
CA ALA A 96 -29.23 3.12 -0.40
C ALA A 96 -30.04 3.30 -1.70
N SER A 97 -29.86 4.44 -2.39
CA SER A 97 -30.49 4.69 -3.69
C SER A 97 -29.98 3.74 -4.78
N LEU A 98 -28.69 3.43 -4.81
CA LEU A 98 -28.14 2.45 -5.76
C LEU A 98 -28.65 1.04 -5.48
N LYS A 99 -28.71 0.64 -4.20
CA LYS A 99 -29.26 -0.66 -3.78
C LYS A 99 -30.71 -0.85 -4.21
N SER A 100 -31.55 0.18 -4.09
CA SER A 100 -32.95 0.10 -4.54
C SER A 100 -33.10 -0.02 -6.06
N ARG A 101 -32.07 0.36 -6.83
CA ARG A 101 -31.99 0.20 -8.29
C ARG A 101 -31.27 -1.08 -8.74
N GLY A 102 -30.82 -1.92 -7.80
CA GLY A 102 -30.18 -3.21 -8.09
C GLY A 102 -28.67 -3.15 -8.40
N MET A 103 -28.07 -1.96 -8.48
CA MET A 103 -26.62 -1.77 -8.64
C MET A 103 -25.99 -2.51 -9.83
N THR A 104 -26.73 -2.83 -10.89
CA THR A 104 -26.30 -3.74 -11.96
C THR A 104 -25.00 -3.34 -12.64
N ASP A 105 -24.70 -2.04 -12.65
CA ASP A 105 -23.54 -1.49 -13.35
C ASP A 105 -22.28 -1.41 -12.47
N TRP A 106 -22.40 -1.84 -11.20
CA TRP A 106 -21.31 -1.84 -10.22
C TRP A 106 -20.71 -3.22 -10.03
N VAL A 107 -19.38 -3.29 -10.04
CA VAL A 107 -18.63 -4.50 -9.74
C VAL A 107 -17.48 -4.17 -8.79
N THR A 108 -17.35 -4.92 -7.70
CA THR A 108 -16.20 -4.86 -6.80
C THR A 108 -15.15 -5.87 -7.21
N TYR A 109 -13.90 -5.42 -7.36
CA TYR A 109 -12.75 -6.23 -7.70
C TYR A 109 -11.74 -6.21 -6.54
N TRP A 110 -11.38 -7.38 -6.03
CA TRP A 110 -10.26 -7.54 -5.11
C TRP A 110 -8.99 -7.75 -5.91
N LEU A 111 -7.96 -6.96 -5.63
CA LEU A 111 -6.74 -6.86 -6.42
C LEU A 111 -5.56 -7.42 -5.63
N VAL A 112 -4.78 -8.28 -6.31
CA VAL A 112 -3.55 -8.94 -5.83
C VAL A 112 -3.79 -9.79 -4.57
N ASP A 113 -3.12 -10.94 -4.48
CA ASP A 113 -3.13 -11.71 -3.25
C ASP A 113 -2.33 -10.98 -2.15
N GLN A 114 -2.94 -10.83 -0.98
CA GLN A 114 -2.39 -10.13 0.18
C GLN A 114 -2.10 -11.10 1.36
N SER A 115 -2.12 -12.40 1.08
CA SER A 115 -1.95 -13.47 2.08
C SER A 115 -0.64 -13.43 2.87
N ALA A 116 0.42 -12.83 2.30
CA ALA A 116 1.71 -12.72 2.98
C ALA A 116 1.74 -11.69 4.13
N GLY A 117 0.71 -10.84 4.25
CA GLY A 117 0.51 -9.90 5.36
C GLY A 117 1.22 -8.56 5.19
N PHE A 118 1.20 -7.74 6.24
CA PHE A 118 1.71 -6.36 6.21
C PHE A 118 2.75 -6.11 7.30
N ALA A 119 3.69 -5.22 7.04
CA ALA A 119 4.77 -4.85 7.98
C ALA A 119 4.26 -4.21 9.29
N ASN A 120 3.00 -3.78 9.32
CA ASN A 120 2.32 -3.36 10.54
C ASN A 120 2.11 -4.53 11.52
N ASP A 121 2.01 -5.77 11.01
CA ASP A 121 1.77 -6.96 11.81
C ASP A 121 3.11 -7.44 12.41
N PRO A 122 3.24 -7.59 13.74
CA PRO A 122 4.53 -7.92 14.37
C PRO A 122 5.18 -9.20 13.84
N ALA A 123 4.38 -10.23 13.55
CA ALA A 123 4.88 -11.51 13.01
C ALA A 123 5.41 -11.38 11.57
N VAL A 124 4.83 -10.48 10.76
CA VAL A 124 5.32 -10.21 9.40
C VAL A 124 6.61 -9.41 9.49
N TRP A 125 6.65 -8.39 10.34
CA TRP A 125 7.85 -7.59 10.55
C TRP A 125 9.03 -8.41 11.08
N GLN A 126 8.78 -9.32 12.02
CA GLN A 126 9.81 -10.22 12.54
C GLN A 126 10.45 -11.05 11.42
N ARG A 127 9.65 -11.62 10.50
CA ARG A 127 10.17 -12.37 9.35
C ARG A 127 11.02 -11.49 8.42
N VAL A 128 10.55 -10.29 8.09
CA VAL A 128 11.30 -9.32 7.28
C VAL A 128 12.64 -8.99 7.92
N MET A 129 12.65 -8.78 9.24
CA MET A 129 13.88 -8.50 9.99
C MET A 129 14.82 -9.71 9.99
N ASP A 130 14.32 -10.92 10.21
CA ASP A 130 15.16 -12.12 10.23
C ASP A 130 15.82 -12.38 8.86
N GLU A 131 15.08 -12.17 7.77
CA GLU A 131 15.60 -12.28 6.40
C GLU A 131 16.68 -11.23 6.11
N ASP A 132 16.44 -9.96 6.48
CA ASP A 132 17.39 -8.87 6.27
C ASP A 132 18.67 -9.05 7.11
N LEU A 133 18.54 -9.44 8.38
CA LEU A 133 19.70 -9.69 9.24
C LEU A 133 20.51 -10.92 8.81
N ALA A 134 19.87 -11.93 8.21
CA ALA A 134 20.59 -13.05 7.62
C ALA A 134 21.43 -12.61 6.42
N VAL A 135 20.89 -11.73 5.56
CA VAL A 135 21.61 -11.14 4.43
C VAL A 135 22.76 -10.27 4.92
N GLU A 136 22.52 -9.39 5.90
CA GLU A 136 23.57 -8.55 6.50
C GLU A 136 24.71 -9.42 7.03
N LYS A 137 24.39 -10.44 7.83
CA LYS A 137 25.40 -11.37 8.36
C LYS A 137 26.31 -11.94 7.26
N THR A 138 25.72 -12.51 6.21
CA THR A 138 26.49 -13.08 5.09
C THR A 138 27.28 -12.03 4.31
N THR A 139 26.79 -10.80 4.24
CA THR A 139 27.45 -9.69 3.54
C THR A 139 28.62 -9.14 4.36
N SER A 140 28.45 -8.98 5.67
CA SER A 140 29.52 -8.56 6.59
C SER A 140 30.63 -9.62 6.66
N GLU A 141 30.29 -10.91 6.68
CA GLU A 141 31.28 -12.00 6.63
C GLU A 141 32.14 -11.92 5.36
N ARG A 142 31.52 -11.71 4.20
CA ARG A 142 32.23 -11.54 2.92
C ARG A 142 33.06 -10.26 2.91
N ALA A 143 32.50 -9.14 3.34
CA ALA A 143 33.20 -7.85 3.37
C ALA A 143 34.44 -7.91 4.26
N HIS A 144 34.37 -8.57 5.42
CA HIS A 144 35.50 -8.77 6.31
C HIS A 144 36.65 -9.52 5.61
N GLN A 145 36.33 -10.61 4.92
CA GLN A 145 37.30 -11.41 4.17
C GLN A 145 37.90 -10.64 2.98
N ASP A 146 37.05 -10.01 2.17
CA ASP A 146 37.44 -9.29 0.95
C ASP A 146 38.34 -8.08 1.27
N MET A 147 38.03 -7.37 2.35
CA MET A 147 38.80 -6.21 2.81
C MET A 147 40.01 -6.60 3.68
N ARG A 148 40.19 -7.89 3.98
CA ARG A 148 41.26 -8.42 4.84
C ARG A 148 41.35 -7.69 6.18
N LEU A 149 40.19 -7.46 6.80
CA LEU A 149 40.13 -6.77 8.09
C LEU A 149 40.88 -7.58 9.15
N THR A 150 41.61 -6.87 10.03
CA THR A 150 42.40 -7.48 11.11
C THR A 150 41.62 -7.64 12.41
N SER A 151 40.39 -7.11 12.48
CA SER A 151 39.47 -7.27 13.61
C SER A 151 38.96 -8.71 13.72
N ASP A 152 38.52 -9.11 14.91
CA ASP A 152 37.84 -10.39 15.10
C ASP A 152 36.58 -10.46 14.22
N LEU A 153 36.43 -11.55 13.46
CA LEU A 153 35.33 -11.73 12.51
C LEU A 153 33.97 -11.76 13.23
N ASN A 154 33.86 -12.50 14.34
CA ASN A 154 32.60 -12.64 15.04
C ASN A 154 32.16 -11.31 15.65
N GLY A 155 33.07 -10.61 16.32
CA GLY A 155 32.79 -9.28 16.88
C GLY A 155 32.40 -8.25 15.80
N TYR A 156 33.07 -8.26 14.65
CA TYR A 156 32.73 -7.39 13.53
C TYR A 156 31.32 -7.68 12.98
N VAL A 157 31.01 -8.95 12.73
CA VAL A 157 29.70 -9.36 12.20
C VAL A 157 28.58 -9.06 13.21
N GLU A 158 28.80 -9.32 14.50
CA GLU A 158 27.84 -8.99 15.57
C GLU A 158 27.55 -7.49 15.62
N GLU A 159 28.58 -6.64 15.50
CA GLU A 159 28.42 -5.19 15.45
C GLU A 159 27.60 -4.75 14.23
N CYS A 160 27.92 -5.23 13.03
CA CYS A 160 27.16 -4.92 11.81
C CYS A 160 25.69 -5.31 11.93
N VAL A 161 25.41 -6.54 12.39
CA VAL A 161 24.04 -7.04 12.58
C VAL A 161 23.30 -6.23 13.65
N ALA A 162 23.96 -5.85 14.75
CA ALA A 162 23.36 -5.01 15.79
C ALA A 162 23.01 -3.61 15.27
N GLN A 163 23.92 -2.98 14.52
CA GLN A 163 23.68 -1.69 13.89
C GLN A 163 22.51 -1.77 12.90
N ARG A 164 22.48 -2.80 12.04
CA ARG A 164 21.40 -3.01 11.08
C ARG A 164 20.05 -3.20 11.77
N ARG A 165 20.00 -3.98 12.85
CA ARG A 165 18.78 -4.17 13.64
C ARG A 165 18.23 -2.87 14.20
N GLU A 166 19.08 -2.00 14.77
CA GLU A 166 18.61 -0.71 15.29
C GLU A 166 18.11 0.20 14.16
N GLN A 167 18.82 0.25 13.03
CA GLN A 167 18.38 1.01 11.85
C GLN A 167 16.99 0.55 11.38
N MET A 168 16.79 -0.76 11.24
CA MET A 168 15.49 -1.33 10.88
C MET A 168 14.39 -0.98 11.90
N ALA A 169 14.70 -1.05 13.20
CA ALA A 169 13.75 -0.68 14.25
C ALA A 169 13.34 0.80 14.18
N VAL A 170 14.28 1.71 13.90
CA VAL A 170 13.99 3.14 13.69
C VAL A 170 13.07 3.33 12.48
N VAL A 171 13.39 2.71 11.34
CA VAL A 171 12.58 2.79 10.12
C VAL A 171 11.17 2.24 10.37
N HIS A 172 11.05 1.09 11.03
CA HIS A 172 9.77 0.48 11.35
C HIS A 172 8.89 1.38 12.21
N ARG A 173 9.44 1.90 13.31
CA ARG A 173 8.72 2.82 14.20
C ARG A 173 8.21 4.05 13.44
N ARG A 174 9.06 4.66 12.61
CA ARG A 174 8.69 5.81 11.77
C ARG A 174 7.56 5.45 10.81
N ARG A 175 7.70 4.36 10.07
CA ARG A 175 6.71 3.94 9.06
C ARG A 175 5.38 3.51 9.68
N CYS A 176 5.39 2.81 10.81
CA CYS A 176 4.19 2.52 11.60
C CYS A 176 3.48 3.81 12.04
N ALA A 177 4.22 4.81 12.53
CA ALA A 177 3.62 6.08 12.93
C ALA A 177 3.02 6.85 11.73
N GLU A 178 3.68 6.83 10.57
CA GLU A 178 3.13 7.39 9.32
C GLU A 178 1.85 6.65 8.91
N ASP A 179 1.85 5.32 8.95
CA ASP A 179 0.71 4.49 8.56
C ASP A 179 -0.50 4.67 9.49
N SER A 180 -0.27 4.84 10.79
CA SER A 180 -1.32 5.15 11.76
C SER A 180 -1.95 6.54 11.52
N LYS A 181 -1.18 7.53 11.08
CA LYS A 181 -1.72 8.85 10.69
C LYS A 181 -2.59 8.73 9.44
N ILE A 182 -2.20 7.91 8.46
CA ILE A 182 -3.00 7.61 7.28
C ILE A 182 -4.32 6.97 7.71
N LEU A 183 -4.29 5.96 8.58
CA LEU A 183 -5.49 5.31 9.11
C LEU A 183 -6.45 6.31 9.75
N ALA A 184 -5.97 7.15 10.68
CA ALA A 184 -6.80 8.14 11.36
C ALA A 184 -7.45 9.12 10.37
N TRP A 185 -6.69 9.55 9.37
CA TRP A 185 -7.22 10.42 8.31
C TRP A 185 -8.25 9.73 7.41
N LEU A 186 -8.02 8.48 7.00
CA LEU A 186 -8.99 7.71 6.21
C LEU A 186 -10.31 7.49 6.96
N LYS A 187 -10.26 7.44 8.30
CA LYS A 187 -11.44 7.42 9.17
C LYS A 187 -12.09 8.79 9.39
N GLY A 188 -11.41 9.88 9.03
CA GLY A 188 -11.87 11.25 9.25
C GLY A 188 -11.60 11.78 10.65
N GLU A 189 -10.75 11.12 11.43
CA GLU A 189 -10.40 11.50 12.81
C GLU A 189 -9.40 12.66 12.85
N THR A 190 -8.62 12.83 11.79
CA THR A 190 -7.58 13.87 11.67
C THR A 190 -7.67 14.57 10.30
N PRO A 191 -7.14 15.80 10.17
CA PRO A 191 -6.96 16.43 8.86
C PRO A 191 -6.00 15.62 7.96
N PRO A 192 -5.92 15.94 6.66
CA PRO A 192 -4.99 15.30 5.75
C PRO A 192 -3.56 15.32 6.29
N PRO A 193 -2.86 14.17 6.33
CA PRO A 193 -1.47 14.13 6.72
C PRO A 193 -0.65 14.98 5.75
N LEU A 194 0.05 15.97 6.29
CA LEU A 194 1.07 16.70 5.54
C LEU A 194 2.26 15.75 5.39
N PHE A 195 2.34 15.04 4.26
CA PHE A 195 3.57 14.36 3.90
C PHE A 195 4.57 15.44 3.48
N ALA A 196 5.60 15.63 4.31
CA ALA A 196 6.73 16.42 3.87
C ALA A 196 7.31 15.72 2.64
N ASN A 197 7.30 16.42 1.49
CA ASN A 197 8.01 16.02 0.27
C ASN A 197 9.49 15.86 0.61
N THR A 198 9.87 14.74 1.20
CA THR A 198 11.26 14.36 1.40
C THR A 198 11.68 13.75 0.07
N GLN A 199 11.99 14.63 -0.89
CA GLN A 199 13.09 14.36 -1.80
C GLN A 199 14.34 14.22 -0.92
N GLU A 200 14.54 13.03 -0.34
CA GLU A 200 15.89 12.60 0.00
C GLU A 200 16.56 12.38 -1.36
N ALA A 201 17.32 13.40 -1.77
CA ALA A 201 18.19 13.34 -2.92
C ALA A 201 19.11 12.12 -2.78
N ALA A 202 19.24 11.39 -3.89
CA ALA A 202 20.16 10.29 -4.10
C ALA A 202 21.61 10.66 -3.79
#